data_AF-A0A1I1GK51-F1
#
_entry.id   AF-A0A1I1GK51-F1
#
_cell.length_a   1.000
_cell.length_b   1.000
_cell.length_c   1.000
_cell.angle_alpha   90.00
_cell.angle_beta   90.00
_cell.angle_gamma   90.00
#
_symmetry.space_group_name_H-M   'P 1'
#
loop_
_entity.id
_entity.type
_entity.pdbx_description
1 polymer ?
#
loop_
_entity_poly.entity_id
_entity_poly.type
_entity_poly.pdbx_seq_one_letter_code
_entity_poly.pdbx_strand_id
1 'polypeptide(L)'
;MRPSALPCFDELLELARNSPEDLEALRRKMTSEILNSTLDNDMRQRLEQLAFRIDAERRSGRPPLALCIHYSSLMHSQLAHLSQELSKLFNNPCPQQPGKPLLGELKQKAQQKNSKVICLDQYRKGQKPA
;
A
#
# COMPACT_ATOMS: atom_id res chain seq x y z
N MET A 1 -8.78 -11.58 -7.37
CA MET A 1 -7.81 -12.69 -7.40
C MET A 1 -7.01 -12.68 -6.11
N ARG A 2 -6.64 -13.84 -5.55
CA ARG A 2 -5.72 -13.91 -4.42
C ARG A 2 -4.28 -13.81 -4.98
N PRO A 3 -3.42 -12.90 -4.50
CA PRO A 3 -2.05 -12.81 -4.98
C PRO A 3 -1.30 -14.12 -4.71
N SER A 4 -0.38 -14.49 -5.60
CA SER A 4 0.49 -15.64 -5.41
C SER A 4 1.30 -15.46 -4.12
N ALA A 5 1.42 -16.55 -3.36
CA ALA A 5 2.16 -16.53 -2.10
C ALA A 5 3.65 -16.34 -2.39
N LEU A 6 4.31 -15.49 -1.60
CA LEU A 6 5.76 -15.35 -1.66
C LEU A 6 6.40 -16.66 -1.16
N PRO A 7 7.28 -17.29 -1.94
CA PRO A 7 8.00 -18.48 -1.49
C PRO A 7 8.93 -18.17 -0.32
N CYS A 8 9.42 -19.21 0.36
CA CYS A 8 10.33 -19.02 1.48
C CYS A 8 11.68 -18.44 1.02
N PHE A 9 12.47 -17.93 1.97
CA PHE A 9 13.75 -17.30 1.66
C PHE A 9 14.74 -18.26 1.01
N ASP A 10 14.79 -19.51 1.47
CA ASP A 10 15.72 -20.51 0.94
C ASP A 10 15.42 -20.83 -0.53
N GLU A 11 14.14 -20.95 -0.90
CA GLU A 11 13.71 -21.11 -2.30
C GLU A 11 14.10 -19.90 -3.17
N LEU A 12 13.93 -18.68 -2.65
CA LEU A 12 14.35 -17.46 -3.36
C LEU A 12 15.87 -17.41 -3.56
N LEU A 13 16.63 -17.89 -2.56
CA LEU A 13 18.09 -17.95 -2.62
C LEU A 13 18.57 -19.00 -3.64
N GLU A 14 17.91 -20.15 -3.70
CA GLU A 14 18.17 -21.18 -4.70
C GLU A 14 17.87 -20.66 -6.12
N LEU A 15 16.72 -20.00 -6.32
CA LEU A 15 16.37 -19.36 -7.59
C LEU A 15 17.42 -18.31 -7.99
N ALA A 16 17.87 -17.48 -7.06
CA ALA A 16 18.89 -16.46 -7.35
C ALA A 16 20.24 -17.05 -7.79
N ARG A 17 20.62 -18.23 -7.25
CA ARG A 17 21.90 -18.89 -7.54
C ARG A 17 21.86 -19.71 -8.82
N ASN A 18 20.78 -20.45 -9.03
CA ASN A 18 20.70 -21.45 -10.07
C ASN A 18 19.99 -20.94 -11.34
N SER A 19 19.04 -20.02 -11.18
CA SER A 19 18.13 -19.60 -12.26
C SER A 19 17.67 -18.15 -12.06
N PRO A 20 18.57 -17.16 -12.23
CA PRO A 20 18.26 -15.74 -11.98
C PRO A 20 17.10 -15.21 -12.85
N GLU A 21 16.92 -15.76 -14.06
CA GLU A 21 15.79 -15.41 -14.93
C GLU A 21 14.43 -15.87 -14.38
N ASP A 22 14.39 -17.00 -13.66
CA ASP A 22 13.16 -17.50 -13.05
C ASP A 22 12.75 -16.64 -11.84
N LEU A 23 13.74 -16.16 -11.08
CA LEU A 23 13.51 -15.18 -10.01
C LEU A 23 12.96 -13.86 -10.57
N GLU A 24 13.49 -13.41 -11.70
CA GLU A 24 12.98 -12.25 -12.43
C GLU A 24 11.54 -12.45 -12.93
N ALA A 25 11.24 -13.63 -13.47
CA ALA A 25 9.89 -13.99 -13.91
C ALA A 25 8.89 -14.01 -12.75
N LEU A 26 9.28 -14.60 -11.61
CA LEU A 26 8.48 -14.61 -10.39
C LEU A 26 8.15 -13.17 -9.94
N ARG A 27 9.16 -12.30 -9.89
CA ARG A 27 8.97 -10.89 -9.52
C ARG A 27 7.98 -10.17 -10.45
N ARG A 28 8.13 -10.34 -11.77
CA ARG A 28 7.22 -9.72 -12.77
C ARG A 28 5.79 -10.23 -12.61
N LYS A 29 5.64 -11.54 -12.38
CA LYS A 29 4.34 -12.17 -12.13
C LYS A 29 3.65 -11.54 -10.91
N MET A 30 4.35 -11.47 -9.77
CA MET A 30 3.80 -10.88 -8.54
C MET A 30 3.45 -9.40 -8.71
N THR A 31 4.30 -8.64 -9.42
CA THR A 31 4.02 -7.23 -9.72
C THR A 31 2.75 -7.09 -10.57
N SER A 32 2.61 -7.92 -11.61
CA SER A 32 1.45 -7.94 -12.49
C SER A 32 0.16 -8.31 -11.74
N GLU A 33 0.24 -9.26 -10.80
CA GLU A 33 -0.89 -9.62 -9.95
C GLU A 33 -1.36 -8.46 -9.07
N ILE A 34 -0.44 -7.68 -8.50
CA ILE A 34 -0.76 -6.47 -7.72
C ILE A 34 -1.47 -5.44 -8.61
N LEU A 35 -0.91 -5.15 -9.79
CA LEU A 35 -1.49 -4.20 -10.75
C LEU A 35 -2.89 -4.63 -11.20
N ASN A 36 -3.06 -5.91 -11.54
CA ASN A 36 -4.34 -6.47 -11.98
C ASN A 36 -5.37 -6.55 -10.86
N SER A 37 -4.95 -6.62 -9.60
CA SER A 37 -5.86 -6.63 -8.45
C SER A 37 -6.41 -5.24 -8.08
N THR A 38 -5.79 -4.17 -8.59
CA THR A 38 -6.18 -2.79 -8.28
C THR A 38 -7.36 -2.38 -9.15
N LEU A 39 -8.52 -2.13 -8.53
CA LEU A 39 -9.77 -1.77 -9.22
C LEU A 39 -9.86 -0.28 -9.61
N ASP A 40 -9.17 0.60 -8.87
CA ASP A 40 -9.16 2.03 -9.14
C ASP A 40 -8.10 2.38 -10.20
N ASN A 41 -8.54 3.01 -11.29
CA ASN A 41 -7.69 3.35 -12.44
C ASN A 41 -6.61 4.38 -12.09
N ASP A 42 -6.93 5.39 -11.26
CA ASP A 42 -5.97 6.43 -10.89
C ASP A 42 -4.85 5.85 -10.01
N MET A 43 -5.22 4.97 -9.07
CA MET A 43 -4.25 4.25 -8.25
C MET A 43 -3.42 3.27 -9.08
N ARG A 44 -4.05 2.53 -9.99
CA ARG A 44 -3.34 1.61 -10.89
C ARG A 44 -2.29 2.35 -11.73
N GLN A 45 -2.63 3.48 -12.32
CA GLN A 45 -1.70 4.28 -13.12
C GLN A 45 -0.48 4.72 -12.27
N ARG A 46 -0.70 5.13 -11.02
CA ARG A 46 0.41 5.49 -10.10
C ARG A 46 1.29 4.28 -9.77
N LEU A 47 0.70 3.11 -9.57
CA LEU A 47 1.45 1.88 -9.32
C LEU A 47 2.28 1.45 -10.54
N GLU A 48 1.75 1.61 -11.75
CA GLU A 48 2.48 1.35 -13.00
C GLU A 48 3.70 2.28 -13.14
N GLN A 49 3.51 3.58 -12.86
CA GLN A 49 4.61 4.55 -12.85
C GLN A 49 5.68 4.19 -11.80
N LEU A 50 5.26 3.75 -10.61
CA LEU A 50 6.17 3.32 -9.56
C LEU A 50 6.96 2.07 -9.97
N ALA A 51 6.28 1.06 -10.52
CA ALA A 51 6.91 -0.16 -11.04
C ALA A 51 7.95 0.16 -12.13
N PHE A 52 7.59 1.06 -13.06
CA PHE A 52 8.52 1.55 -14.09
C PHE A 52 9.77 2.20 -13.49
N ARG A 53 9.61 3.07 -12.48
CA ARG A 53 10.73 3.72 -11.81
C ARG A 53 11.65 2.72 -11.10
N ILE A 54 11.08 1.74 -10.41
CA ILE A 54 11.84 0.68 -9.73
C ILE A 54 12.64 -0.14 -10.75
N ASP A 55 12.01 -0.52 -11.87
CA ASP A 55 12.64 -1.29 -12.94
C ASP A 55 13.77 -0.50 -13.62
N ALA A 56 13.59 0.80 -13.84
CA ALA A 56 14.63 1.68 -14.39
C ALA A 56 15.83 1.77 -13.44
N GLU A 57 15.56 1.96 -12.15
CA GLU A 57 16.58 2.03 -11.11
C GLU A 57 17.41 0.75 -11.04
N ARG A 58 16.76 -0.41 -11.17
CA ARG A 58 17.45 -1.70 -11.21
C ARG A 58 18.34 -1.87 -12.44
N ARG A 59 17.93 -1.34 -13.59
CA ARG A 59 18.70 -1.36 -14.84
C ARG A 59 19.85 -0.34 -14.86
N SER A 60 19.93 0.55 -13.88
CA SER A 60 20.95 1.61 -13.83
C SER A 60 22.39 1.10 -13.64
N GLY A 61 22.60 -0.21 -13.46
CA GLY A 61 23.92 -0.81 -13.32
C GLY A 61 24.55 -0.65 -11.94
N ARG A 62 23.78 -0.15 -10.95
CA ARG A 62 24.21 -0.08 -9.55
C ARG A 62 24.47 -1.48 -8.98
N PRO A 63 25.46 -1.63 -8.08
CA PRO A 63 25.68 -2.90 -7.42
C PRO A 63 24.45 -3.29 -6.58
N PRO A 64 24.10 -4.59 -6.48
CA PRO A 64 22.85 -5.04 -5.84
C PRO A 64 22.65 -4.51 -4.41
N LEU A 65 23.71 -4.44 -3.62
CA LEU A 65 23.64 -3.92 -2.25
C LEU A 65 23.30 -2.41 -2.21
N ALA A 66 23.85 -1.62 -3.13
CA ALA A 66 23.53 -0.20 -3.22
C ALA A 66 22.07 0.01 -3.65
N LEU A 67 21.54 -0.83 -4.53
CA LEU A 67 20.12 -0.84 -4.88
C LEU A 67 19.24 -1.16 -3.66
N CYS A 68 19.61 -2.15 -2.84
CA CYS A 68 18.88 -2.48 -1.61
C CYS A 68 18.82 -1.29 -0.64
N ILE A 69 19.95 -0.62 -0.41
CA ILE A 69 20.01 0.57 0.45
C ILE A 69 19.15 1.69 -0.13
N HIS A 70 19.23 1.91 -1.45
CA HIS A 70 18.45 2.92 -2.13
C HIS A 70 16.95 2.67 -2.03
N TYR A 71 16.49 1.44 -2.29
CA TYR A 71 15.09 1.07 -2.13
C TYR A 71 14.62 1.19 -0.69
N SER A 72 15.44 0.77 0.29
CA SER A 72 15.13 0.96 1.71
C SER A 72 14.93 2.43 2.05
N SER A 73 15.81 3.32 1.57
CA SER A 73 15.67 4.76 1.77
C SER A 73 14.38 5.34 1.15
N LEU A 74 14.04 4.93 -0.07
CA LEU A 74 12.79 5.32 -0.73
C LEU A 74 11.57 4.87 0.07
N MET A 75 11.55 3.62 0.54
CA MET A 75 10.44 3.08 1.34
C MET A 75 10.27 3.86 2.66
N HIS A 76 11.37 4.11 3.38
CA HIS A 76 11.34 4.89 4.62
C HIS A 76 10.87 6.33 4.38
N SER A 77 11.29 6.96 3.27
CA SER A 77 10.85 8.31 2.91
C SER A 77 9.34 8.38 2.68
N GLN A 78 8.77 7.40 1.99
CA GLN A 78 7.32 7.34 1.76
C GLN A 78 6.54 7.06 3.05
N LEU A 79 7.05 6.19 3.91
CA LEU A 79 6.46 5.94 5.23
C LEU A 79 6.48 7.18 6.11
N ALA A 80 7.60 7.90 6.13
CA ALA A 80 7.73 9.16 6.87
C ALA A 80 6.73 10.21 6.36
N HIS A 81 6.59 10.34 5.04
CA HIS A 81 5.59 11.21 4.42
C HIS A 81 4.16 10.84 4.83
N LEU A 82 3.80 9.55 4.76
CA LEU A 82 2.51 9.05 5.22
C LEU A 82 2.27 9.38 6.71
N SER A 83 3.26 9.10 7.57
CA SER A 83 3.17 9.39 8.99
C SER A 83 2.97 10.88 9.27
N GLN A 84 3.61 11.75 8.50
CA GLN A 84 3.45 13.19 8.60
C GLN A 84 2.03 13.62 8.18
N GLU A 85 1.51 13.10 7.06
CA GLU A 85 0.14 13.39 6.62
C GLU A 85 -0.90 12.90 7.63
N LEU A 86 -0.74 11.69 8.16
CA LEU A 86 -1.60 11.18 9.22
C LEU A 86 -1.53 12.06 10.47
N SER A 87 -0.32 12.45 10.89
CA SER A 87 -0.14 13.34 12.05
C SER A 87 -0.81 14.70 11.84
N LYS A 88 -0.78 15.27 10.63
CA LYS A 88 -1.51 16.50 10.29
C LYS A 88 -3.02 16.33 10.43
N LEU A 89 -3.56 15.19 10.02
CA LEU A 89 -4.99 14.88 10.16
C LEU A 89 -5.42 14.72 11.62
N PHE A 90 -4.55 14.17 12.48
CA PHE A 90 -4.86 13.93 13.90
C PHE A 90 -4.54 15.11 14.82
N ASN A 91 -3.52 15.92 14.52
CA ASN A 91 -3.05 17.00 15.41
C ASN A 91 -3.64 18.38 15.07
N ASN A 92 -4.25 18.58 13.89
CA ASN A 92 -5.00 19.80 13.61
C ASN A 92 -6.48 19.57 13.97
N PRO A 93 -7.10 20.38 14.86
CA PRO A 93 -8.55 20.48 14.86
C PRO A 93 -8.96 20.99 13.47
N CYS A 94 -9.82 20.24 12.79
CA CYS A 94 -10.35 20.58 11.49
C CYS A 94 -10.75 22.07 11.46
N PRO A 95 -10.12 22.93 10.64
CA PRO A 95 -10.65 24.27 10.41
C PRO A 95 -12.00 24.06 9.75
N GLN A 96 -13.09 24.41 10.45
CA GLN A 96 -14.42 24.46 9.89
C GLN A 96 -14.34 25.33 8.65
N GLN A 97 -14.38 24.73 7.46
CA GLN A 97 -14.47 25.47 6.22
C GLN A 97 -15.87 26.09 6.18
N PRO A 98 -16.02 27.42 6.21
CA PRO A 98 -17.32 28.01 5.97
C PRO A 98 -17.67 27.80 4.50
N GLY A 99 -18.69 26.99 4.23
CA GLY A 99 -19.42 27.06 2.95
C GLY A 99 -19.10 26.02 1.87
N LYS A 100 -18.72 24.79 2.21
CA LYS A 100 -18.96 23.65 1.29
C LYS A 100 -20.01 22.75 1.92
N PRO A 101 -21.17 22.49 1.27
CA PRO A 101 -22.19 21.61 1.82
C PRO A 101 -21.61 20.20 1.86
N LEU A 102 -21.13 19.85 3.05
CA LEU A 102 -20.74 18.51 3.44
C LEU A 102 -22.01 17.68 3.51
N LEU A 103 -22.18 16.77 2.53
CA LEU A 103 -22.83 15.47 2.69
C LEU A 103 -23.96 15.44 3.74
N GLY A 104 -24.89 16.38 3.61
CA GLY A 104 -25.83 16.78 4.65
C GLY A 104 -27.26 16.38 4.35
N GLU A 105 -27.49 15.61 3.28
CA GLU A 105 -28.83 15.24 2.84
C GLU A 105 -29.00 13.74 2.58
N LEU A 106 -28.35 12.89 3.38
CA LEU A 106 -28.73 11.46 3.47
C LEU A 106 -29.14 11.01 4.88
N LYS A 107 -29.30 11.94 5.83
CA LYS A 107 -30.03 11.68 7.07
C LYS A 107 -31.52 11.96 6.88
N GLN A 108 -32.21 11.12 6.10
CA GLN A 108 -33.65 10.89 6.22
C GLN A 108 -34.12 9.80 5.24
N LYS A 109 -33.55 8.59 5.34
CA LYS A 109 -34.21 7.29 5.03
C LYS A 109 -33.18 6.17 5.05
N ALA A 110 -32.82 5.73 6.24
CA ALA A 110 -32.31 4.37 6.47
C ALA A 110 -32.30 4.10 7.98
N GLN A 111 -33.48 4.12 8.59
CA GLN A 111 -33.71 3.23 9.71
C GLN A 111 -33.42 1.80 9.24
N GLN A 112 -32.72 1.05 10.10
CA GLN A 112 -32.62 -0.40 10.06
C GLN A 112 -31.80 -1.01 8.92
N LYS A 113 -30.56 -1.41 9.21
CA LYS A 113 -30.21 -2.82 9.49
C LYS A 113 -28.69 -3.01 9.64
N ASN A 114 -28.29 -3.25 10.88
CA ASN A 114 -27.30 -4.22 11.36
C ASN A 114 -26.01 -4.43 10.52
N SER A 115 -24.91 -3.80 10.95
CA SER A 115 -23.58 -4.43 10.93
C SER A 115 -22.62 -3.63 11.80
N LYS A 116 -21.96 -4.30 12.75
CA LYS A 116 -21.01 -3.79 13.76
C LYS A 116 -20.00 -2.80 13.14
N VAL A 117 -20.27 -1.50 13.20
CA VAL A 117 -19.26 -0.46 12.96
C VAL A 117 -18.48 -0.31 14.26
N ILE A 118 -17.32 -0.94 14.33
CA ILE A 118 -16.42 -0.81 15.48
C ILE A 118 -15.78 0.58 15.41
N CYS A 119 -15.97 1.38 16.45
CA CYS A 119 -15.32 2.68 16.59
C CYS A 119 -13.82 2.48 16.88
N LEU A 120 -12.93 3.22 16.20
CA LEU A 120 -11.46 3.08 16.34
C LEU A 120 -10.97 3.24 17.79
N ASP A 121 -11.68 4.02 18.61
CA ASP A 121 -11.38 4.15 20.04
C ASP A 121 -11.55 2.84 20.82
N GLN A 122 -12.45 1.96 20.39
CA GLN A 122 -12.68 0.65 21.01
C GLN A 122 -11.53 -0.31 20.69
N TYR A 123 -10.97 -0.22 19.48
CA TYR A 123 -9.81 -1.03 19.06
C TYR A 123 -8.55 -0.65 19.86
N ARG A 124 -8.31 0.65 20.07
CA ARG A 124 -7.16 1.15 20.84
C ARG A 124 -7.19 0.72 22.32
N LYS A 125 -8.39 0.49 22.86
CA LYS A 125 -8.61 0.09 24.27
C LYS A 125 -8.68 -1.43 24.48
N GLY A 126 -8.46 -2.24 23.44
CA GLY A 126 -8.32 -3.69 23.55
C GLY A 126 -9.59 -4.44 23.97
N GLN A 127 -10.77 -3.82 23.93
CA GLN A 127 -12.02 -4.53 24.24
C GLN A 127 -12.52 -5.28 23.00
N LYS A 128 -12.46 -6.62 23.02
CA LYS A 128 -13.10 -7.47 22.02
C LYS A 128 -14.63 -7.40 22.16
N PRO A 129 -15.40 -7.28 21.06
CA PRO A 129 -16.84 -7.39 21.13
C PRO A 129 -17.27 -8.85 21.35
N ALA A 130 -18.33 -9.05 22.14
CA ALA A 130 -19.03 -10.33 22.31
C ALA A 130 -19.78 -10.77 21.03
#